data_AF-A0A7W1MWW9-F1
#
_entry.id   AF-A0A7W1MWW9-F1
#
_cell.length_a   1.000
_cell.length_b   1.000
_cell.length_c   1.000
_cell.angle_alpha   90.00
_cell.angle_beta   90.00
_cell.angle_gamma   90.00
#
_symmetry.space_group_name_H-M   'P 1'
#
loop_
_entity.id
_entity.type
_entity.pdbx_description
1 polymer ?
#
loop_
_entity_poly.entity_id
_entity_poly.type
_entity_poly.pdbx_seq_one_letter_code
_entity_poly.pdbx_strand_id
1 'polypeptide(L)'
;ASAARDLIFRDELDAIARYRGARVIYLVGPSSDPANALTTATLGAMVPGLREHDVYLCASPGLATAVRAALRGVGLPRRQLHEEVFGF
;
A
#
# COMPACT_ATOMS: atom_id res chain seq x y z
N ALA A 1 -4.12 4.16 -9.83
CA ALA A 1 -4.17 4.26 -11.31
C ALA A 1 -5.53 3.75 -11.76
N SER A 2 -6.24 4.47 -12.63
CA SER A 2 -7.55 4.01 -13.13
C SER A 2 -7.38 2.99 -14.25
N ALA A 3 -6.27 3.05 -14.99
CA ALA A 3 -5.84 2.07 -15.98
C ALA A 3 -4.32 1.85 -15.91
N ALA A 4 -3.85 0.77 -16.54
CA ALA A 4 -2.42 0.41 -16.52
C ALA A 4 -1.50 1.50 -17.09
N ARG A 5 -1.99 2.31 -18.03
CA ARG A 5 -1.26 3.45 -18.59
C ARG A 5 -1.02 4.60 -17.60
N ASP A 6 -1.76 4.64 -16.49
CA ASP A 6 -1.59 5.67 -15.46
C ASP A 6 -0.52 5.26 -14.43
N LEU A 7 0.15 4.11 -14.61
CA LEU A 7 1.25 3.66 -13.77
C LEU A 7 2.54 4.37 -14.18
N ILE A 8 2.81 5.48 -13.52
CA ILE A 8 4.04 6.25 -13.72
C ILE A 8 5.22 5.42 -13.16
N PHE A 9 6.33 5.42 -13.91
CA PHE A 9 7.58 4.71 -13.57
C PHE A 9 7.47 3.19 -13.41
N ARG A 10 6.51 2.55 -14.09
CA ARG A 10 6.31 1.10 -13.96
C ARG A 10 7.58 0.30 -14.26
N ASP A 11 8.20 0.56 -15.40
CA ASP A 11 9.35 -0.23 -15.85
C ASP A 11 10.56 -0.02 -14.93
N GLU A 12 10.76 1.20 -14.45
CA GLU A 12 11.82 1.55 -13.51
C GLU A 12 11.60 0.89 -12.13
N LEU A 13 10.36 0.91 -11.63
CA LEU A 13 10.00 0.27 -10.37
C LEU A 13 10.16 -1.26 -10.45
N ASP A 14 9.71 -1.88 -11.54
CA ASP A 14 9.88 -3.31 -11.79
C ASP A 14 11.36 -3.70 -11.89
N ALA A 15 12.18 -2.87 -12.56
CA ALA A 15 13.63 -3.08 -12.65
C ALA A 15 14.32 -2.99 -11.28
N ILE A 16 13.99 -1.98 -10.47
CA ILE A 16 14.51 -1.83 -9.10
C ILE A 16 14.09 -3.03 -8.25
N ALA A 17 12.83 -3.45 -8.34
CA ALA A 17 12.30 -4.57 -7.59
C ALA A 17 13.06 -5.87 -7.91
N ARG A 18 13.25 -6.16 -9.20
CA ARG A 18 14.04 -7.30 -9.66
C ARG A 18 15.48 -7.24 -9.16
N TYR A 19 16.14 -6.08 -9.25
CA TYR A 19 17.52 -5.90 -8.82
C TYR A 19 17.68 -6.06 -7.30
N ARG A 20 16.71 -5.58 -6.51
CA ARG A 20 16.77 -5.61 -5.03
C ARG A 20 16.13 -6.84 -4.41
N GLY A 21 15.53 -7.73 -5.20
CA GLY A 21 14.72 -8.84 -4.67
C GLY A 21 13.46 -8.37 -3.94
N ALA A 22 12.95 -7.18 -4.29
CA ALA A 22 11.71 -6.64 -3.73
C ALA A 22 10.51 -7.03 -4.59
N ARG A 23 9.30 -6.82 -4.05
CA ARG A 23 8.04 -7.09 -4.74
C ARG A 23 7.25 -5.79 -4.87
N VAL A 24 6.78 -5.50 -6.08
CA VAL A 24 5.83 -4.42 -6.36
C VAL A 24 4.45 -5.02 -6.59
N ILE A 25 3.45 -4.44 -5.95
CA ILE A 25 2.04 -4.83 -6.13
C ILE A 25 1.31 -3.60 -6.68
N TYR A 26 0.81 -3.72 -7.91
CA TYR A 26 0.04 -2.66 -8.55
C TYR A 26 -1.46 -2.86 -8.31
N LEU A 27 -2.11 -1.87 -7.71
CA LEU A 27 -3.57 -1.82 -7.58
C LEU A 27 -4.11 -0.85 -8.64
N VAL A 28 -4.79 -1.41 -9.65
CA VAL A 28 -5.25 -0.67 -10.83
C VAL A 28 -6.75 -0.83 -10.98
N GLY A 29 -7.45 0.28 -11.17
CA GLY A 29 -8.90 0.35 -11.19
C GLY A 29 -9.47 1.04 -9.95
N PRO A 30 -10.79 1.00 -9.75
CA PRO A 30 -11.44 1.68 -8.65
C PRO A 30 -11.14 0.99 -7.31
N SER A 31 -11.03 1.78 -6.24
CA SER A 31 -10.85 1.26 -4.87
C SER A 31 -12.09 0.55 -4.32
N SER A 32 -13.24 0.69 -4.98
CA SER A 32 -14.46 -0.08 -4.69
C SER A 32 -14.38 -1.51 -5.19
N ASP A 33 -13.44 -1.83 -6.09
CA ASP A 33 -13.15 -3.21 -6.44
C ASP A 33 -12.55 -3.92 -5.22
N PRO A 34 -13.14 -5.04 -4.75
CA PRO A 34 -12.60 -5.81 -3.64
C PRO A 34 -11.12 -6.19 -3.79
N ALA A 35 -10.63 -6.39 -5.03
CA ALA A 35 -9.23 -6.70 -5.30
C ALA A 35 -8.28 -5.52 -5.03
N ASN A 36 -8.79 -4.28 -5.12
CA ASN A 36 -8.03 -3.05 -4.89
C ASN A 36 -8.28 -2.44 -3.50
N ALA A 37 -9.25 -2.94 -2.75
CA ALA A 37 -9.57 -2.44 -1.43
C ALA A 37 -8.46 -2.79 -0.43
N LEU A 38 -7.85 -1.78 0.20
CA LEU A 38 -6.83 -1.96 1.25
C LEU A 38 -7.49 -2.14 2.62
N THR A 39 -8.06 -3.33 2.84
CA THR A 39 -8.68 -3.77 4.09
C THR A 39 -7.69 -4.57 4.94
N THR A 40 -8.05 -4.85 6.19
CA THR A 40 -7.27 -5.73 7.08
C THR A 40 -6.96 -7.09 6.42
N ALA A 41 -7.98 -7.70 5.81
CA ALA A 41 -7.86 -9.02 5.21
C ALA A 41 -6.97 -9.00 3.96
N THR A 42 -7.20 -8.05 3.06
CA THR A 42 -6.43 -7.96 1.80
C THR A 42 -4.98 -7.57 2.06
N LEU A 43 -4.69 -6.63 2.97
CA LEU A 43 -3.31 -6.30 3.35
C LEU A 43 -2.60 -7.47 4.03
N GLY A 44 -3.26 -8.19 4.94
CA GLY A 44 -2.68 -9.37 5.58
C GLY A 44 -2.38 -10.51 4.59
N ALA A 45 -3.24 -10.68 3.57
CA ALA A 45 -3.00 -11.64 2.49
C ALA A 45 -1.88 -11.21 1.54
N MET A 46 -1.80 -9.91 1.21
CA MET A 46 -0.74 -9.37 0.37
C MET A 46 0.61 -9.47 1.08
N VAL A 47 0.71 -9.10 2.35
CA VAL A 47 1.95 -9.07 3.13
C VAL A 47 1.81 -9.93 4.40
N PRO A 48 2.11 -11.24 4.31
CA PRO A 48 2.17 -12.10 5.49
C PRO A 48 3.16 -11.54 6.53
N GLY A 49 2.79 -11.55 7.81
CA GLY A 49 3.65 -10.99 8.87
C GLY A 49 3.69 -9.46 8.91
N LEU A 50 2.74 -8.76 8.29
CA LEU A 50 2.71 -7.29 8.22
C LEU A 50 2.89 -6.58 9.57
N ARG A 51 2.43 -7.18 10.68
CA ARG A 51 2.60 -6.62 12.03
C ARG A 51 4.08 -6.44 12.44
N GLU A 52 4.99 -7.17 11.83
CA GLU A 52 6.43 -7.13 12.14
C GLU A 52 7.18 -6.13 11.26
N HIS A 53 6.52 -5.53 10.27
CA HIS A 53 7.13 -4.63 9.30
C HIS A 53 6.97 -3.17 9.70
N ASP A 54 7.93 -2.33 9.33
CA ASP A 54 7.75 -0.88 9.30
C ASP A 54 7.03 -0.49 8.00
N VAL A 55 5.99 0.33 8.12
CA VAL A 55 5.12 0.77 7.04
C VAL A 55 5.32 2.26 6.82
N TYR A 56 5.72 2.62 5.61
CA TYR A 56 5.86 4.00 5.15
C TYR A 56 4.69 4.32 4.23
N LEU A 57 3.94 5.37 4.56
CA LEU A 57 2.69 5.72 3.89
C LEU A 57 2.73 7.17 3.41
N CYS A 58 2.64 7.32 2.08
CA CYS A 58 2.37 8.58 1.39
C CYS A 58 1.16 8.35 0.49
N ALA A 59 0.03 8.98 0.82
CA ALA A 59 -1.24 8.72 0.14
C ALA A 59 -2.18 9.93 0.25
N SER A 60 -3.19 9.98 -0.61
CA SER A 60 -4.30 10.93 -0.45
C SER A 60 -5.01 10.69 0.89
N PRO A 61 -5.69 11.71 1.47
CA PRO A 61 -6.32 11.58 2.79
C PRO A 61 -7.26 10.37 2.91
N GLY A 62 -8.11 10.13 1.92
CA GLY A 62 -9.04 8.99 1.93
C GLY A 62 -8.34 7.64 1.92
N LEU A 63 -7.29 7.50 1.10
CA LEU A 63 -6.50 6.27 1.05
C LEU A 63 -5.70 6.05 2.34
N ALA A 64 -5.11 7.13 2.89
CA ALA A 64 -4.41 7.07 4.16
C ALA A 64 -5.32 6.61 5.31
N THR A 65 -6.55 7.12 5.37
CA THR A 65 -7.57 6.69 6.35
C THR A 65 -7.87 5.19 6.22
N ALA A 66 -8.07 4.69 5.00
CA ALA A 66 -8.36 3.27 4.76
C ALA A 66 -7.20 2.37 5.19
N VAL A 67 -5.98 2.71 4.79
CA VAL A 67 -4.77 1.96 5.16
C VAL A 67 -4.58 1.98 6.68
N ARG A 68 -4.71 3.13 7.34
CA ARG A 68 -4.58 3.23 8.80
C ARG A 68 -5.60 2.37 9.54
N ALA A 69 -6.85 2.30 9.05
CA ALA A 69 -7.87 1.44 9.61
C ALA A 69 -7.49 -0.05 9.47
N ALA A 70 -7.03 -0.46 8.28
CA ALA A 70 -6.60 -1.82 8.02
C ALA A 70 -5.37 -2.23 8.86
N LEU A 71 -4.34 -1.38 8.94
CA LEU A 71 -3.14 -1.63 9.74
C LEU A 71 -3.45 -1.77 11.24
N ARG A 72 -4.38 -0.95 11.76
CA ARG A 72 -4.89 -1.13 13.13
C ARG A 72 -5.61 -2.46 13.31
N GLY A 73 -6.40 -2.89 12.33
CA GLY A 73 -7.06 -4.19 12.35
C GLY A 73 -6.08 -5.37 12.36
N VAL A 74 -4.92 -5.23 11.71
CA VAL A 74 -3.81 -6.21 11.78
C VAL A 74 -3.04 -6.15 13.11
N GLY A 75 -3.27 -5.11 13.91
CA GLY A 75 -2.58 -4.89 15.18
C GLY A 75 -1.16 -4.34 15.01
N LEU A 76 -0.90 -3.60 13.92
CA LEU A 76 0.39 -2.94 13.70
C LEU A 76 0.68 -1.95 14.85
N PRO A 77 1.84 -2.05 15.52
CA PRO A 77 2.26 -1.08 16.52
C PRO A 77 2.39 0.33 15.91
N ARG A 78 1.86 1.34 16.61
CA ARG A 78 1.87 2.74 16.13
C ARG A 78 3.27 3.25 15.74
N ARG A 79 4.31 2.81 16.43
CA ARG A 79 5.71 3.23 16.19
C ARG A 79 6.28 2.74 14.86
N GLN A 80 5.64 1.76 14.23
CA GLN A 80 6.06 1.17 12.96
C GLN A 80 5.31 1.78 11.77
N LEU A 81 4.38 2.70 12.01
CA LEU A 81 3.70 3.44 10.95
C LEU A 81 4.31 4.83 10.83
N HIS A 82 4.95 5.08 9.69
CA HIS A 82 5.57 6.35 9.34
C HIS A 82 4.75 6.99 8.22
N GLU A 83 4.10 8.11 8.52
CA GLU A 83 3.18 8.77 7.58
C GLU A 83 3.72 10.14 7.20
N GLU A 84 3.75 10.40 5.91
CA GLU A 84 3.89 11.75 5.37
C GLU A 84 2.52 12.22 4.90
N VAL A 85 1.98 13.24 5.56
CA VAL A 85 0.64 13.76 5.30
C VAL A 85 0.76 15.05 4.51
N PHE A 86 0.49 14.97 3.21
CA PHE A 86 0.35 16.15 2.34
C PHE A 86 -1.06 16.71 2.49
N GLY A 87 -1.22 17.70 3.38
CA GLY A 87 -2.44 18.48 3.56
C GLY A 87 -2.20 19.95 3.23
N PHE A 88 -3.22 20.61 2.69
CA PHE A 88 -3.30 22.05 2.50
C PHE A 88 -4.18 22.66 3.59
#